data_AF-A0A6P0UQI3-F1
#
_entry.id   AF-A0A6P0UQI3-F1
#
_cell.length_a   1.000
_cell.length_b   1.000
_cell.length_c   1.000
_cell.angle_alpha   90.00
_cell.angle_beta   90.00
_cell.angle_gamma   90.00
#
_symmetry.space_group_name_H-M   'P 1'
#
loop_
_entity.id
_entity.type
_entity.pdbx_description
1 polymer ?
#
loop_
_entity_poly.entity_id
_entity_poly.type
_entity_poly.pdbx_seq_one_letter_code
_entity_poly.pdbx_strand_id
1 'polypeptide(L)'
;MLIKKLNSSFLLILIPIGFAIFLVAPAIKNQFETYKQESLKLQTDIKRLEYLNNTSDLSPQMTAERKRLEISVRMRKMAHTKRQFIYYKVGGMMILLFGCFTFMGFGSFLIKKQRDVPLGLSTPPVFDDPEGDAVAEKTSWAPLKKGGSNFVTHILKREGPDILRIKRTSVLNSFAWCFLLIGLNYVILTFYECYVLDKWVSMDFWKAGKLFFISGGPFVLIGLFLIFSSSPSGKVDRKKRIFSLGRTRIPLADVYAVQVLSEFVQGSSSSGSFYSYEINLVMRNGERLNIMDHGAESYIIEDAHSLGRFLKVPVWNRLYACRIISSG
;
A
#
# COMPACT_ATOMS: atom_id res chain seq x y z
N MET A 1 -23.60 25.63 -23.17
CA MET A 1 -22.16 25.95 -23.19
C MET A 1 -21.44 25.69 -21.85
N LEU A 2 -22.13 25.47 -20.71
CA LEU A 2 -21.50 25.25 -19.40
C LEU A 2 -21.08 23.80 -19.06
N ILE A 3 -21.47 22.80 -19.86
CA ILE A 3 -21.27 21.37 -19.50
C ILE A 3 -19.95 20.78 -20.02
N LYS A 4 -19.24 21.46 -20.93
CA LYS A 4 -18.02 20.92 -21.56
C LYS A 4 -16.72 21.03 -20.74
N LYS A 5 -16.77 21.48 -19.48
CA LYS A 5 -15.58 21.65 -18.61
C LYS A 5 -15.63 20.87 -17.28
N LEU A 6 -16.55 19.92 -17.14
CA LEU A 6 -16.48 18.98 -16.03
C LEU A 6 -15.42 17.91 -16.35
N ASN A 7 -14.29 18.02 -15.67
CA ASN A 7 -13.21 17.04 -15.71
C ASN A 7 -13.80 15.66 -15.39
N SER A 8 -13.63 14.66 -16.27
CA SER A 8 -14.19 13.30 -16.12
C SER A 8 -13.85 12.67 -14.75
N SER A 9 -12.72 13.07 -14.15
CA SER A 9 -12.28 12.71 -12.81
C SER A 9 -13.22 13.16 -11.67
N PHE A 10 -14.01 14.22 -11.86
CA PHE A 10 -14.96 14.71 -10.85
C PHE A 10 -16.20 13.81 -10.73
N LEU A 11 -16.72 13.31 -11.85
CA LEU A 11 -17.81 12.34 -11.89
C LEU A 11 -17.41 11.00 -11.25
N LEU A 12 -16.16 10.57 -11.44
CA LEU A 12 -15.57 9.38 -10.81
C LEU A 12 -15.51 9.47 -9.28
N ILE A 13 -15.47 10.68 -8.71
CA ILE A 13 -15.48 10.90 -7.25
C ILE A 13 -16.91 11.10 -6.73
N LEU A 14 -17.77 11.77 -7.52
CA LEU A 14 -19.15 12.07 -7.13
C LEU A 14 -20.03 10.82 -7.01
N ILE A 15 -19.83 9.83 -7.89
CA ILE A 15 -20.60 8.57 -7.90
C ILE A 15 -20.37 7.75 -6.61
N PRO A 16 -19.12 7.46 -6.19
CA PRO A 16 -18.86 6.78 -4.91
C PRO A 16 -19.37 7.57 -3.70
N ILE A 17 -19.23 8.90 -3.71
CA ILE A 17 -19.72 9.76 -2.62
C ILE A 17 -21.25 9.74 -2.56
N GLY A 18 -21.93 9.84 -3.70
CA GLY A 18 -23.38 9.70 -3.79
C GLY A 18 -23.85 8.33 -3.31
N PHE A 19 -23.18 7.25 -3.72
CA PHE A 19 -23.47 5.90 -3.22
C PHE A 19 -23.28 5.79 -1.70
N ALA A 20 -22.20 6.36 -1.16
CA ALA A 20 -21.95 6.37 0.27
C ALA A 20 -23.04 7.15 1.05
N ILE A 21 -23.47 8.30 0.54
CA ILE A 21 -24.43 9.18 1.22
C ILE A 21 -25.87 8.65 1.09
N PHE A 22 -26.29 8.18 -0.09
CA PHE A 22 -27.69 7.84 -0.36
C PHE A 22 -28.04 6.37 -0.14
N LEU A 23 -27.05 5.46 -0.21
CA LEU A 23 -27.29 4.02 0.01
C LEU A 23 -26.65 3.52 1.30
N VAL A 24 -25.37 3.82 1.51
CA VAL A 24 -24.62 3.27 2.66
C VAL A 24 -25.03 3.93 3.97
N ALA A 25 -25.11 5.27 4.04
CA ALA A 25 -25.44 5.97 5.27
C ALA A 25 -26.86 5.65 5.81
N PRO A 26 -27.93 5.58 5.00
CA PRO A 26 -29.25 5.18 5.47
C PRO A 26 -29.29 3.71 5.93
N ALA A 27 -28.59 2.81 5.22
CA ALA A 27 -28.48 1.41 5.62
C ALA A 27 -27.77 1.25 6.98
N ILE A 28 -26.67 1.99 7.20
CA ILE A 28 -25.96 2.02 8.48
C ILE A 28 -26.87 2.59 9.58
N LYS A 29 -27.61 3.68 9.31
CA LYS A 29 -28.55 4.27 10.26
C LYS A 29 -29.62 3.27 10.70
N ASN A 30 -30.24 2.56 9.76
CA ASN A 30 -31.27 1.57 10.07
C ASN A 30 -30.72 0.39 10.88
N GLN A 31 -29.52 -0.09 10.55
CA GLN A 31 -28.84 -1.13 11.34
C GLN A 31 -28.52 -0.64 12.76
N PHE A 32 -28.08 0.61 12.90
CA PHE A 32 -27.78 1.20 14.20
C PHE A 32 -29.02 1.32 15.10
N GLU A 33 -30.14 1.79 14.55
CA GLU A 33 -31.41 1.87 15.30
C GLU A 33 -31.92 0.48 15.71
N THR A 34 -31.82 -0.50 14.80
CA THR A 34 -32.17 -1.90 15.11
C THR A 34 -31.31 -2.45 16.25
N TYR A 35 -29.99 -2.23 16.17
CA TYR A 35 -29.05 -2.62 17.22
C TYR A 35 -29.35 -1.93 18.56
N LYS A 36 -29.73 -0.64 18.55
CA LYS A 36 -30.10 0.11 19.74
C LYS A 36 -31.37 -0.46 20.40
N GLN A 37 -32.39 -0.78 19.61
CA GLN A 37 -33.61 -1.42 20.12
C GLN A 37 -33.33 -2.80 20.70
N GLU A 38 -32.54 -3.64 20.02
CA GLU A 38 -32.12 -4.96 20.52
C GLU A 38 -31.33 -4.85 21.82
N SER A 39 -30.46 -3.85 21.94
CA SER A 39 -29.67 -3.58 23.16
C SER A 39 -30.56 -3.21 24.33
N LEU A 40 -31.55 -2.34 24.10
CA LEU A 40 -32.50 -1.91 25.13
C LEU A 40 -33.36 -3.09 25.61
N LYS A 41 -33.84 -3.91 24.67
CA LYS A 41 -34.60 -5.12 24.99
C LYS A 41 -33.77 -6.12 25.81
N LEU A 42 -32.50 -6.32 25.45
CA LEU A 42 -31.58 -7.16 26.22
C LEU A 42 -31.39 -6.64 27.65
N GLN A 43 -31.23 -5.33 27.85
CA GLN A 43 -31.12 -4.74 29.18
C GLN A 43 -32.38 -4.95 30.02
N THR A 44 -33.56 -4.80 29.42
CA THR A 44 -34.84 -5.09 30.09
C THR A 44 -34.94 -6.56 30.48
N ASP A 45 -34.61 -7.48 29.57
CA ASP A 45 -34.63 -8.92 29.84
C ASP A 45 -33.63 -9.29 30.97
N ILE A 46 -32.45 -8.66 31.03
CA ILE A 46 -31.46 -8.85 32.11
C ILE A 46 -32.03 -8.39 33.46
N LYS A 47 -32.60 -7.18 33.53
CA LYS A 47 -33.20 -6.64 34.76
C LYS A 47 -34.35 -7.51 35.26
N ARG A 48 -35.18 -8.01 34.34
CA ARG A 48 -36.29 -8.91 34.66
C ARG A 48 -35.78 -10.25 35.21
N LEU A 49 -34.72 -10.80 34.62
CA LEU A 49 -34.09 -12.03 35.11
C LEU A 49 -33.49 -11.84 36.50
N GLU A 50 -32.84 -10.71 36.77
CA GLU A 50 -32.27 -10.38 38.08
C GLU A 50 -33.36 -10.24 39.15
N TYR A 51 -34.48 -9.58 38.84
CA TYR A 51 -35.65 -9.53 39.71
C TYR A 51 -36.19 -10.92 40.06
N LEU A 52 -36.34 -11.80 39.06
CA LEU A 52 -36.81 -13.17 39.26
C LEU A 52 -35.82 -14.02 40.07
N ASN A 53 -34.51 -13.76 39.97
CA ASN A 53 -33.50 -14.46 40.77
C ASN A 53 -33.50 -14.02 42.24
N ASN A 54 -33.86 -12.77 42.52
CA ASN A 54 -33.88 -12.21 43.88
C ASN A 54 -35.22 -12.38 44.61
N THR A 55 -36.22 -13.00 43.96
CA THR A 55 -37.55 -13.24 44.55
C THR A 55 -37.57 -14.61 45.23
N SER A 56 -37.85 -14.63 46.54
CA SER A 56 -37.79 -15.83 47.38
C SER A 56 -38.88 -16.86 47.07
N ASP A 57 -40.11 -16.41 46.78
CA ASP A 57 -41.27 -17.26 46.47
C ASP A 57 -41.74 -17.06 45.02
N LEU A 58 -41.28 -17.93 44.13
CA LEU A 58 -41.64 -17.89 42.71
C LEU A 58 -42.87 -18.75 42.44
N SER A 59 -43.87 -18.20 41.74
CA SER A 59 -44.96 -19.01 41.21
C SER A 59 -44.45 -19.99 40.14
N PRO A 60 -45.18 -21.08 39.84
CA PRO A 60 -44.82 -22.01 38.77
C PRO A 60 -44.63 -21.31 37.41
N GLN A 61 -45.44 -20.28 37.13
CA GLN A 61 -45.33 -19.46 35.91
C GLN A 61 -44.04 -18.64 35.91
N MET A 62 -43.70 -17.99 37.03
CA MET A 62 -42.45 -17.22 37.15
C MET A 62 -41.20 -18.10 37.06
N THR A 63 -41.29 -19.34 37.56
CA THR A 63 -40.21 -20.33 37.44
C THR A 63 -39.95 -20.74 35.98
N ALA A 64 -41.02 -20.93 35.19
CA ALA A 64 -40.91 -21.19 33.76
C ALA A 64 -40.38 -19.96 32.99
N GLU A 65 -40.84 -18.76 33.35
CA GLU A 65 -40.37 -17.49 32.79
C GLU A 65 -38.86 -17.30 33.03
N ARG A 66 -38.37 -17.55 34.26
CA ARG A 66 -36.95 -17.46 34.63
C ARG A 66 -36.07 -18.33 33.74
N LYS A 67 -36.41 -19.62 33.59
CA LYS A 67 -35.64 -20.56 32.75
C LYS A 67 -35.61 -20.10 31.28
N ARG A 68 -36.73 -19.62 30.75
CA ARG A 68 -36.80 -19.09 29.37
C ARG A 68 -35.96 -17.84 29.21
N LEU A 69 -36.07 -16.89 30.16
CA LEU A 69 -35.31 -15.66 30.16
C LEU A 69 -33.81 -15.93 30.26
N GLU A 70 -33.38 -16.83 31.13
CA GLU A 70 -31.98 -17.22 31.30
C GLU A 70 -31.34 -17.68 29.98
N ILE A 71 -32.00 -18.60 29.26
CA ILE A 71 -31.52 -19.08 27.95
C ILE A 71 -31.52 -17.93 26.93
N SER A 72 -32.61 -17.16 26.86
CA SER A 72 -32.75 -16.10 25.87
C SER A 72 -31.75 -14.95 26.07
N VAL A 73 -31.52 -14.55 27.32
CA VAL A 73 -30.56 -13.51 27.73
C VAL A 73 -29.15 -13.98 27.42
N ARG A 74 -28.80 -15.23 27.76
CA ARG A 74 -27.48 -15.79 27.44
C ARG A 74 -27.21 -15.78 25.94
N MET A 75 -28.16 -16.27 25.14
CA MET A 75 -28.04 -16.31 23.67
C MET A 75 -27.96 -14.91 23.06
N ARG A 76 -28.83 -13.99 23.50
CA ARG A 76 -28.82 -12.60 23.02
C ARG A 76 -27.55 -11.86 23.43
N LYS A 77 -27.05 -12.05 24.65
CA LYS A 77 -25.79 -11.46 25.12
C LYS A 77 -24.62 -11.92 24.25
N MET A 78 -24.51 -13.22 23.97
CA MET A 78 -23.48 -13.74 23.05
C MET A 78 -23.60 -13.16 21.64
N ALA A 79 -24.81 -13.11 21.08
CA ALA A 79 -25.04 -12.56 19.74
C ALA A 79 -24.69 -11.05 19.67
N HIS A 80 -25.05 -10.31 20.71
CA HIS A 80 -24.78 -8.88 20.83
C HIS A 80 -23.28 -8.60 20.93
N THR A 81 -22.56 -9.31 21.80
CA THR A 81 -21.10 -9.22 21.92
C THR A 81 -20.41 -9.53 20.59
N LYS A 82 -20.80 -10.61 19.90
CA LYS A 82 -20.25 -10.91 18.56
C LYS A 82 -20.45 -9.77 17.58
N ARG A 83 -21.64 -9.17 17.56
CA ARG A 83 -21.94 -8.05 16.64
C ARG A 83 -21.10 -6.81 16.97
N GLN A 84 -20.87 -6.51 18.26
CA GLN A 84 -19.96 -5.44 18.67
C GLN A 84 -18.53 -5.66 18.16
N PHE A 85 -18.01 -6.89 18.29
CA PHE A 85 -16.69 -7.22 17.78
C PHE A 85 -16.57 -7.09 16.26
N ILE A 86 -17.62 -7.43 15.51
CA ILE A 86 -17.67 -7.19 14.07
C ILE A 86 -17.56 -5.69 13.78
N TYR A 87 -18.30 -4.84 14.49
CA TYR A 87 -18.22 -3.39 14.31
C TYR A 87 -16.84 -2.83 14.68
N TYR A 88 -16.19 -3.33 15.74
CA TYR A 88 -14.84 -2.90 16.09
C TYR A 88 -13.79 -3.31 15.05
N LYS A 89 -13.91 -4.52 14.48
CA LYS A 89 -13.00 -5.01 13.42
C LYS A 89 -13.16 -4.17 12.15
N VAL A 90 -14.40 -4.04 11.66
CA VAL A 90 -14.69 -3.29 10.43
C VAL A 90 -14.41 -1.80 10.62
N GLY A 91 -14.84 -1.22 11.73
CA GLY A 91 -14.59 0.20 12.05
C GLY A 91 -13.10 0.50 12.20
N GLY A 92 -12.36 -0.35 12.93
CA GLY A 92 -10.91 -0.23 13.06
C GLY A 92 -10.20 -0.32 11.72
N MET A 93 -10.59 -1.25 10.85
CA MET A 93 -10.08 -1.36 9.49
C MET A 93 -10.35 -0.10 8.66
N MET A 94 -11.56 0.45 8.71
CA MET A 94 -11.90 1.66 7.96
C MET A 94 -11.09 2.88 8.40
N ILE A 95 -10.87 3.04 9.72
CA ILE A 95 -10.01 4.09 10.27
C ILE A 95 -8.57 3.93 9.78
N LEU A 96 -8.04 2.70 9.81
CA LEU A 96 -6.68 2.40 9.32
C LEU A 96 -6.55 2.69 7.83
N LEU A 97 -7.52 2.27 7.01
CA LEU A 97 -7.53 2.55 5.57
C LEU A 97 -7.57 4.05 5.30
N PHE A 98 -8.43 4.80 5.97
CA PHE A 98 -8.50 6.25 5.83
C PHE A 98 -7.19 6.93 6.24
N GLY A 99 -6.59 6.53 7.37
CA GLY A 99 -5.28 7.01 7.82
C GLY A 99 -4.18 6.70 6.79
N CYS A 100 -4.21 5.50 6.20
CA CYS A 100 -3.27 5.11 5.16
C CYS A 100 -3.41 5.95 3.89
N PHE A 101 -4.63 6.12 3.37
CA PHE A 101 -4.88 6.92 2.18
C PHE A 101 -4.52 8.40 2.38
N THR A 102 -4.83 8.96 3.54
CA THR A 102 -4.47 10.35 3.88
C THR A 102 -2.95 10.51 3.98
N PHE A 103 -2.26 9.58 4.64
CA PHE A 103 -0.80 9.59 4.72
C PHE A 103 -0.13 9.41 3.34
N MET A 104 -0.65 8.51 2.50
CA MET A 104 -0.15 8.31 1.14
C MET A 104 -0.39 9.54 0.26
N GLY A 105 -1.57 10.15 0.34
CA GLY A 105 -1.90 11.37 -0.40
C GLY A 105 -1.03 12.55 0.05
N PHE A 106 -0.88 12.75 1.36
CA PHE A 106 -0.03 13.80 1.91
C PHE A 106 1.46 13.55 1.64
N GLY A 107 1.93 12.31 1.75
CA GLY A 107 3.29 11.93 1.41
C GLY A 107 3.61 12.17 -0.07
N SER A 108 2.68 11.82 -0.97
CA SER A 108 2.82 12.10 -2.40
C SER A 108 2.81 13.60 -2.69
N PHE A 109 1.96 14.36 -2.00
CA PHE A 109 1.94 15.83 -2.08
C PHE A 109 3.24 16.46 -1.59
N LEU A 110 3.80 15.99 -0.47
CA LEU A 110 5.08 16.45 0.05
C LEU A 110 6.24 16.10 -0.88
N ILE A 111 6.26 14.90 -1.47
CA ILE A 111 7.28 14.52 -2.46
C ILE A 111 7.20 15.44 -3.67
N LYS A 112 5.99 15.73 -4.16
CA LYS A 112 5.79 16.67 -5.26
C LYS A 112 6.31 18.07 -4.90
N LYS A 113 5.96 18.59 -3.71
CA LYS A 113 6.40 19.90 -3.21
C LYS A 113 7.91 19.99 -2.94
N GLN A 114 8.55 18.92 -2.44
CA GLN A 114 10.00 18.88 -2.22
C GLN A 114 10.79 18.82 -3.53
N ARG A 115 10.18 18.35 -4.63
CA ARG A 115 10.79 18.29 -5.96
C ARG A 115 10.59 19.56 -6.79
N ASP A 116 9.63 20.41 -6.43
CA ASP A 116 9.56 21.79 -6.92
C ASP A 116 10.74 22.66 -6.41
N VAL A 117 11.55 22.14 -5.48
CA VAL A 117 12.90 22.63 -5.24
C VAL A 117 13.81 21.90 -6.23
N PRO A 118 14.27 22.56 -7.32
CA PRO A 118 15.05 21.88 -8.33
C PRO A 118 16.30 21.30 -7.68
N LEU A 119 16.68 20.07 -8.03
CA LEU A 119 18.01 19.52 -7.79
C LEU A 119 19.12 20.29 -8.57
N GLY A 120 18.89 21.58 -8.86
CA GLY A 120 19.73 22.43 -9.70
C GLY A 120 19.61 22.11 -11.20
N LEU A 121 18.48 21.60 -11.68
CA LEU A 121 18.19 21.53 -13.12
C LEU A 121 17.69 22.91 -13.57
N SER A 122 18.60 23.88 -13.67
CA SER A 122 18.33 25.23 -14.19
C SER A 122 18.19 25.24 -15.72
N THR A 123 18.52 24.12 -16.37
CA THR A 123 18.50 23.95 -17.82
C THR A 123 17.69 22.70 -18.18
N PRO A 124 17.05 22.69 -19.38
CA PRO A 124 16.39 21.50 -19.89
C PRO A 124 17.34 20.29 -19.86
N PRO A 125 16.84 19.08 -19.57
CA PRO A 125 17.63 17.87 -19.65
C PRO A 125 18.20 17.70 -21.08
N VAL A 126 19.51 17.90 -21.24
CA VAL A 126 20.24 17.65 -22.49
C VAL A 126 20.84 16.25 -22.40
N PHE A 127 20.46 15.38 -23.32
CA PHE A 127 20.99 14.03 -23.43
C PHE A 127 22.19 14.03 -24.37
N ASP A 128 23.16 13.18 -24.06
CA ASP A 128 24.28 12.90 -24.96
C ASP A 128 23.82 11.93 -26.05
N ASP A 129 24.29 12.16 -27.28
CA ASP A 129 24.00 11.29 -28.41
C ASP A 129 24.82 10.00 -28.31
N PRO A 130 24.19 8.81 -28.21
CA PRO A 130 24.90 7.54 -28.21
C PRO A 130 25.38 7.10 -29.61
N GLU A 131 25.01 7.79 -30.70
CA GLU A 131 25.43 7.41 -32.05
C GLU A 131 26.95 7.56 -32.25
N GLY A 132 27.58 6.51 -32.78
CA GLY A 132 29.03 6.46 -33.01
C GLY A 132 29.89 6.16 -31.76
N ASP A 133 29.27 5.93 -30.60
CA ASP A 133 29.96 5.52 -29.39
C ASP A 133 30.16 3.98 -29.35
N ALA A 134 31.41 3.53 -29.30
CA ALA A 134 31.77 2.11 -29.32
C ALA A 134 31.20 1.31 -28.12
N VAL A 135 30.91 1.96 -26.99
CA VAL A 135 30.23 1.33 -25.85
C VAL A 135 28.72 1.29 -26.09
N ALA A 136 28.13 2.35 -26.64
CA ALA A 136 26.71 2.37 -26.96
C ALA A 136 26.31 1.33 -28.03
N GLU A 137 27.16 1.08 -29.03
CA GLU A 137 26.91 0.11 -30.11
C GLU A 137 26.82 -1.33 -29.61
N LYS A 138 27.66 -1.71 -28.63
CA LYS A 138 27.60 -3.04 -28.00
C LYS A 138 26.58 -3.14 -26.86
N THR A 139 26.01 -2.01 -26.44
CA THR A 139 25.04 -1.96 -25.34
C THR A 139 23.64 -2.23 -25.87
N SER A 140 22.94 -3.19 -25.28
CA SER A 140 21.54 -3.45 -25.65
C SER A 140 20.62 -2.29 -25.24
N TRP A 141 19.63 -2.00 -26.09
CA TRP A 141 18.59 -0.98 -25.87
C TRP A 141 17.22 -1.59 -25.50
N ALA A 142 17.17 -2.91 -25.27
CA ALA A 142 15.97 -3.58 -24.80
C ALA A 142 15.84 -3.49 -23.26
N PRO A 143 14.61 -3.41 -22.72
CA PRO A 143 14.39 -3.40 -21.27
C PRO A 143 15.03 -4.61 -20.56
N LEU A 144 15.66 -4.38 -19.41
CA LEU A 144 16.33 -5.44 -18.64
C LEU A 144 15.36 -6.30 -17.82
N LYS A 145 14.28 -5.70 -17.33
CA LYS A 145 13.24 -6.40 -16.56
C LYS A 145 11.90 -6.14 -17.20
N LYS A 146 11.19 -7.22 -17.55
CA LYS A 146 9.82 -7.14 -18.07
C LYS A 146 8.83 -6.90 -16.94
N GLY A 147 7.85 -6.04 -17.18
CA GLY A 147 6.70 -5.86 -16.28
C GLY A 147 6.88 -4.76 -15.24
N GLY A 148 7.45 -3.63 -15.67
CA GLY A 148 7.71 -2.48 -14.80
C GLY A 148 6.49 -1.92 -14.05
N SER A 149 6.71 -0.87 -13.25
CA SER A 149 5.70 -0.37 -12.31
C SER A 149 5.04 0.92 -12.77
N ASN A 150 3.71 0.99 -12.58
CA ASN A 150 2.90 2.20 -12.77
C ASN A 150 3.15 3.31 -11.74
N PHE A 151 3.84 2.99 -10.65
CA PHE A 151 4.08 3.92 -9.55
C PHE A 151 5.57 4.02 -9.25
N VAL A 152 5.96 5.18 -8.70
CA VAL A 152 7.34 5.45 -8.30
C VAL A 152 7.75 4.47 -7.20
N THR A 153 8.63 3.52 -7.53
CA THR A 153 9.09 2.48 -6.59
C THR A 153 10.26 2.94 -5.74
N HIS A 154 11.14 3.74 -6.33
CA HIS A 154 12.36 4.24 -5.71
C HIS A 154 12.53 5.75 -5.97
N ILE A 155 13.32 6.40 -5.12
CA ILE A 155 13.74 7.79 -5.25
C ILE A 155 15.24 7.89 -5.01
N LEU A 156 15.91 8.77 -5.74
CA LEU A 156 17.26 9.19 -5.44
C LEU A 156 17.24 10.24 -4.33
N LYS A 157 17.91 9.94 -3.21
CA LYS A 157 18.11 10.89 -2.12
C LYS A 157 19.59 11.13 -1.90
N ARG A 158 20.01 12.40 -1.98
CA ARG A 158 21.36 12.84 -1.64
C ARG A 158 21.51 12.87 -0.12
N GLU A 159 22.47 12.11 0.41
CA GLU A 159 22.80 12.04 1.84
C GLU A 159 24.18 12.67 2.08
N GLY A 160 24.31 13.94 1.70
CA GLY A 160 25.56 14.69 1.77
C GLY A 160 26.25 14.87 0.41
N PRO A 161 27.43 15.51 0.38
CA PRO A 161 28.10 15.87 -0.87
C PRO A 161 28.53 14.65 -1.69
N ASP A 162 28.88 13.55 -1.03
CA ASP A 162 29.56 12.38 -1.61
C ASP A 162 28.73 11.08 -1.61
N ILE A 163 27.50 11.12 -1.12
CA ILE A 163 26.65 9.93 -1.00
C ILE A 163 25.30 10.17 -1.67
N LEU A 164 24.97 9.30 -2.62
CA LEU A 164 23.65 9.21 -3.23
C LEU A 164 23.05 7.85 -2.87
N ARG A 165 21.84 7.84 -2.31
CA ARG A 165 21.15 6.60 -1.91
C ARG A 165 19.83 6.45 -2.66
N ILE A 166 19.62 5.27 -3.21
CA ILE A 166 18.38 4.83 -3.84
C ILE A 166 17.51 4.28 -2.71
N LYS A 167 16.45 5.00 -2.36
CA LYS A 167 15.50 4.62 -1.30
C LYS A 167 14.17 4.22 -1.89
N ARG A 168 13.49 3.26 -1.29
CA ARG A 168 12.08 2.99 -1.57
C ARG A 168 11.24 4.22 -1.28
N THR A 169 10.17 4.41 -2.05
CA THR A 169 9.17 5.43 -1.75
C THR A 169 8.46 5.15 -0.44
N SER A 170 8.02 6.22 0.24
CA SER A 170 7.16 6.11 1.43
C SER A 170 5.86 5.37 1.14
N VAL A 171 5.36 5.44 -0.10
CA VAL A 171 4.14 4.76 -0.56
C VAL A 171 4.19 3.25 -0.34
N LEU A 172 5.28 2.58 -0.76
CA LEU A 172 5.40 1.13 -0.61
C LEU A 172 5.49 0.73 0.87
N ASN A 173 6.19 1.53 1.68
CA ASN A 173 6.26 1.32 3.13
C ASN A 173 4.89 1.51 3.79
N SER A 174 4.13 2.55 3.41
CA SER A 174 2.78 2.77 3.90
C SER A 174 1.88 1.59 3.59
N PHE A 175 1.90 1.10 2.34
CA PHE A 175 1.11 -0.07 1.93
C PHE A 175 1.43 -1.30 2.80
N ALA A 176 2.72 -1.59 3.01
CA ALA A 176 3.15 -2.70 3.85
C ALA A 176 2.65 -2.56 5.31
N TRP A 177 2.71 -1.35 5.87
CA TRP A 177 2.16 -1.05 7.19
C TRP A 177 0.63 -1.20 7.25
N CYS A 178 -0.10 -0.84 6.19
CA CYS A 178 -1.55 -1.02 6.16
C CYS A 178 -1.93 -2.50 6.26
N PHE A 179 -1.27 -3.37 5.47
CA PHE A 179 -1.51 -4.82 5.54
C PHE A 179 -1.25 -5.37 6.95
N LEU A 180 -0.14 -4.96 7.55
CA LEU A 180 0.24 -5.38 8.90
C LEU A 180 -0.80 -4.93 9.94
N LEU A 181 -1.16 -3.64 9.95
CA LEU A 181 -2.05 -3.07 10.97
C LEU A 181 -3.49 -3.58 10.83
N ILE A 182 -3.99 -3.74 9.60
CA ILE A 182 -5.31 -4.34 9.35
C ILE A 182 -5.33 -5.78 9.83
N GLY A 183 -4.31 -6.57 9.46
CA GLY A 183 -4.20 -7.95 9.92
C GLY A 183 -4.14 -8.03 11.45
N LEU A 184 -3.35 -7.17 12.07
CA LEU A 184 -3.19 -7.14 13.53
C LEU A 184 -4.49 -6.73 14.24
N ASN A 185 -5.23 -5.76 13.71
CA ASN A 185 -6.56 -5.37 14.23
C ASN A 185 -7.51 -6.57 14.27
N TYR A 186 -7.59 -7.33 13.17
CA TYR A 186 -8.45 -8.52 13.09
C TYR A 186 -8.01 -9.63 14.03
N VAL A 187 -6.69 -9.89 14.12
CA VAL A 187 -6.15 -10.92 15.02
C VAL A 187 -6.44 -10.55 16.48
N ILE A 188 -6.01 -9.37 16.93
CA ILE A 188 -6.18 -8.94 18.33
C ILE A 188 -7.66 -8.98 18.74
N LEU A 189 -8.54 -8.40 17.93
CA LEU A 189 -9.97 -8.36 18.27
C LEU A 189 -10.62 -9.74 18.24
N THR A 190 -10.16 -10.67 17.39
CA THR A 190 -10.68 -12.04 17.35
C THR A 190 -10.23 -12.87 18.55
N PHE A 191 -8.97 -12.74 18.97
CA PHE A 191 -8.48 -13.39 20.19
C PHE A 191 -9.13 -12.79 21.44
N TYR A 192 -9.31 -11.46 21.48
CA TYR A 192 -10.04 -10.80 22.57
C TYR A 192 -11.52 -11.20 22.60
N GLU A 193 -12.17 -11.35 21.45
CA GLU A 193 -13.54 -11.89 21.36
C GLU A 193 -13.64 -13.31 21.95
N CYS A 194 -12.66 -14.17 21.68
CA CYS A 194 -12.62 -15.52 22.23
C CYS A 194 -12.37 -15.54 23.74
N TYR A 195 -11.61 -14.58 24.26
CA TYR A 195 -11.45 -14.37 25.70
C TYR A 195 -12.77 -13.93 26.35
N VAL A 196 -13.44 -12.92 25.81
CA VAL A 196 -14.71 -12.38 26.36
C VAL A 196 -15.87 -13.37 26.28
N LEU A 197 -15.88 -14.26 25.27
CA LEU A 197 -16.92 -15.28 25.10
C LEU A 197 -16.61 -16.61 25.82
N ASP A 198 -15.61 -16.63 26.73
CA ASP A 198 -15.14 -17.81 27.48
C ASP A 198 -14.74 -19.01 26.59
N LYS A 199 -14.47 -18.78 25.31
CA LYS A 199 -14.01 -19.82 24.38
C LYS A 199 -12.53 -20.14 24.57
N TRP A 200 -11.79 -19.26 25.25
CA TRP A 200 -10.37 -19.37 25.48
C TRP A 200 -9.96 -20.66 26.20
N VAL A 201 -10.74 -21.10 27.20
CA VAL A 201 -10.44 -22.29 28.02
C VAL A 201 -10.37 -23.58 27.17
N SER A 202 -11.06 -23.60 26.03
CA SER A 202 -11.08 -24.74 25.09
C SER A 202 -10.05 -24.65 23.95
N MET A 203 -9.21 -23.62 23.96
CA MET A 203 -8.29 -23.29 22.89
C MET A 203 -6.98 -24.08 23.04
N ASP A 204 -6.76 -25.03 22.15
CA ASP A 204 -5.45 -25.65 21.94
C ASP A 204 -4.64 -24.87 20.89
N PHE A 205 -3.36 -25.21 20.76
CA PHE A 205 -2.46 -24.56 19.80
C PHE A 205 -2.96 -24.65 18.35
N TRP A 206 -3.55 -25.78 17.95
CA TRP A 206 -4.06 -26.00 16.60
C TRP A 206 -5.28 -25.11 16.30
N LYS A 207 -6.21 -24.98 17.25
CA LYS A 207 -7.36 -24.08 17.17
C LYS A 207 -6.90 -22.62 17.15
N ALA A 208 -5.93 -22.23 17.97
CA ALA A 208 -5.36 -20.89 17.96
C ALA A 208 -4.69 -20.58 16.60
N GLY A 209 -3.92 -21.52 16.06
CA GLY A 209 -3.32 -21.39 14.72
C GLY A 209 -4.37 -21.25 13.63
N LYS A 210 -5.39 -22.12 13.63
CA LYS A 210 -6.51 -22.03 12.67
C LYS A 210 -7.24 -20.69 12.79
N LEU A 211 -7.48 -20.20 14.01
CA LEU A 211 -8.13 -18.91 14.25
C LEU A 211 -7.28 -17.74 13.73
N PHE A 212 -5.96 -17.79 13.91
CA PHE A 212 -5.04 -16.82 13.35
C PHE A 212 -5.14 -16.78 11.81
N PHE A 213 -5.08 -17.92 11.14
CA PHE A 213 -5.12 -17.99 9.68
C PHE A 213 -6.49 -17.64 9.06
N ILE A 214 -7.60 -17.93 9.75
CA ILE A 214 -8.96 -17.57 9.27
C ILE A 214 -9.29 -16.09 9.52
N SER A 215 -8.66 -15.46 10.52
CA SER A 215 -8.90 -14.05 10.85
C SER A 215 -8.02 -13.11 10.02
N GLY A 216 -7.02 -12.47 10.63
CA GLY A 216 -6.13 -11.49 10.00
C GLY A 216 -4.70 -11.98 9.80
N GLY A 217 -4.38 -13.21 10.20
CA GLY A 217 -3.03 -13.75 10.17
C GLY A 217 -2.33 -13.70 8.80
N PRO A 218 -2.99 -14.06 7.69
CA PRO A 218 -2.37 -13.95 6.37
C PRO A 218 -1.99 -12.50 6.02
N PHE A 219 -2.81 -11.52 6.39
CA PHE A 219 -2.50 -10.09 6.17
C PHE A 219 -1.32 -9.63 7.01
N VAL A 220 -1.20 -10.11 8.27
CA VAL A 220 -0.01 -9.88 9.11
C VAL A 220 1.23 -10.43 8.43
N LEU A 221 1.20 -11.69 7.97
CA LEU A 221 2.34 -12.33 7.33
C LEU A 221 2.75 -11.62 6.03
N ILE A 222 1.78 -11.22 5.20
CA ILE A 222 2.04 -10.43 3.99
C ILE A 222 2.64 -9.07 4.36
N GLY A 223 2.09 -8.37 5.35
CA GLY A 223 2.61 -7.09 5.82
C GLY A 223 4.05 -7.20 6.31
N LEU A 224 4.35 -8.19 7.16
CA LEU A 224 5.72 -8.47 7.62
C LEU A 224 6.64 -8.83 6.44
N PHE A 225 6.19 -9.69 5.53
CA PHE A 225 6.95 -10.04 4.34
C PHE A 225 7.27 -8.79 3.51
N LEU A 226 6.31 -7.88 3.29
CA LEU A 226 6.55 -6.65 2.54
C LEU A 226 7.53 -5.70 3.26
N ILE A 227 7.42 -5.56 4.58
CA ILE A 227 8.33 -4.75 5.41
C ILE A 227 9.75 -5.32 5.39
N PHE A 228 9.90 -6.64 5.53
CA PHE A 228 11.19 -7.31 5.62
C PHE A 228 11.78 -7.74 4.28
N SER A 229 10.97 -7.79 3.22
CA SER A 229 11.44 -8.02 1.86
C SER A 229 12.39 -6.89 1.52
N SER A 230 13.68 -7.17 1.60
CA SER A 230 14.71 -6.18 1.40
C SER A 230 14.84 -5.95 -0.10
N SER A 231 14.36 -4.81 -0.61
CA SER A 231 14.85 -4.35 -1.92
C SER A 231 16.29 -3.89 -1.70
N PRO A 232 17.24 -4.32 -2.54
CA PRO A 232 18.61 -3.86 -2.45
C PRO A 232 18.64 -2.32 -2.51
N SER A 233 19.05 -1.68 -1.41
CA SER A 233 19.23 -0.23 -1.40
C SER A 233 20.50 0.10 -2.17
N GLY A 234 20.35 0.72 -3.33
CA GLY A 234 21.49 1.19 -4.10
C GLY A 234 22.19 2.36 -3.38
N LYS A 235 23.52 2.36 -3.32
CA LYS A 235 24.33 3.44 -2.75
C LYS A 235 25.48 3.76 -3.69
N VAL A 236 25.59 5.01 -4.08
CA VAL A 236 26.77 5.57 -4.74
C VAL A 236 27.61 6.25 -3.65
N ASP A 237 28.86 5.79 -3.46
CA ASP A 237 29.81 6.38 -2.51
C ASP A 237 31.02 6.93 -3.28
N ARG A 238 31.10 8.26 -3.38
CA ARG A 238 32.14 8.93 -4.17
C ARG A 238 33.51 8.85 -3.52
N LYS A 239 33.59 8.86 -2.18
CA LYS A 239 34.87 8.73 -1.45
C LYS A 239 35.47 7.34 -1.64
N LYS A 240 34.63 6.31 -1.56
CA LYS A 240 35.06 4.93 -1.78
C LYS A 240 35.19 4.56 -3.26
N ARG A 241 34.71 5.42 -4.16
CA ARG A 241 34.62 5.18 -5.61
C ARG A 241 33.91 3.87 -5.95
N ILE A 242 32.84 3.54 -5.21
CA ILE A 242 32.07 2.31 -5.39
C ILE A 242 30.58 2.63 -5.49
N PHE A 243 29.92 1.99 -6.45
CA PHE A 243 28.48 1.78 -6.50
C PHE A 243 28.14 0.43 -5.84
N SER A 244 27.17 0.40 -4.94
CA SER A 244 26.70 -0.83 -4.29
C SER A 244 25.21 -1.00 -4.53
N LEU A 245 24.78 -2.13 -5.07
CA LEU A 245 23.37 -2.50 -5.22
C LEU A 245 23.16 -3.91 -4.64
N GLY A 246 22.61 -3.97 -3.42
CA GLY A 246 22.48 -5.24 -2.71
C GLY A 246 23.84 -5.84 -2.39
N ARG A 247 24.12 -7.01 -2.97
CA ARG A 247 25.43 -7.70 -2.84
C ARG A 247 26.44 -7.28 -3.91
N THR A 248 25.96 -6.68 -5.01
CA THR A 248 26.82 -6.26 -6.12
C THR A 248 27.55 -4.98 -5.77
N ARG A 249 28.87 -4.95 -6.00
CA ARG A 249 29.71 -3.75 -5.85
C ARG A 249 30.45 -3.52 -7.14
N ILE A 250 30.34 -2.32 -7.69
CA ILE A 250 30.93 -1.93 -8.95
C ILE A 250 31.81 -0.70 -8.71
N PRO A 251 33.08 -0.69 -9.16
CA PRO A 251 33.90 0.51 -9.17
C PRO A 251 33.26 1.64 -10.01
N LEU A 252 33.23 2.87 -9.49
CA LEU A 252 32.67 4.00 -10.26
C LEU A 252 33.45 4.27 -11.56
N ALA A 253 34.71 3.85 -11.63
CA ALA A 253 35.54 3.97 -12.84
C ALA A 253 35.03 3.10 -14.00
N ASP A 254 34.33 2.01 -13.70
CA ASP A 254 33.78 1.07 -14.69
C ASP A 254 32.44 1.56 -15.25
N VAL A 255 31.80 2.51 -14.57
CA VAL A 255 30.57 3.14 -15.05
C VAL A 255 30.92 4.08 -16.19
N TYR A 256 30.33 3.83 -17.35
CA TYR A 256 30.58 4.60 -18.58
C TYR A 256 29.48 5.62 -18.86
N ALA A 257 28.21 5.24 -18.71
CA ALA A 257 27.06 6.09 -18.99
C ALA A 257 25.86 5.73 -18.09
N VAL A 258 24.89 6.64 -18.02
CA VAL A 258 23.54 6.37 -17.52
C VAL A 258 22.60 6.23 -18.71
N GLN A 259 21.89 5.11 -18.82
CA GLN A 259 20.94 4.85 -19.90
C GLN A 259 19.51 4.93 -19.36
N VAL A 260 18.63 5.62 -20.09
CA VAL A 260 17.19 5.67 -19.83
C VAL A 260 16.43 4.94 -20.93
N LEU A 261 15.60 3.96 -20.56
CA LEU A 261 14.75 3.19 -21.48
C LEU A 261 13.26 3.28 -21.11
N SER A 262 12.39 3.06 -22.10
CA SER A 262 10.93 2.94 -21.93
C SER A 262 10.45 1.55 -22.34
N GLU A 263 9.59 0.95 -21.52
CA GLU A 263 8.83 -0.27 -21.82
C GLU A 263 7.34 0.08 -21.90
N PHE A 264 6.67 -0.32 -22.98
CA PHE A 264 5.21 -0.32 -23.03
C PHE A 264 4.69 -1.63 -22.46
N VAL A 265 4.06 -1.57 -21.29
CA VAL A 265 3.44 -2.73 -20.63
C VAL A 265 1.98 -2.79 -21.06
N GLN A 266 1.67 -3.76 -21.92
CA GLN A 266 0.30 -4.01 -22.36
C GLN A 266 -0.47 -4.67 -21.22
N GLY A 267 -1.55 -4.01 -20.81
CA GLY A 267 -2.43 -4.51 -19.75
C GLY A 267 -3.40 -5.58 -20.27
N SER A 268 -3.94 -6.39 -19.36
CA SER A 268 -5.02 -7.33 -19.67
C SER A 268 -6.37 -6.61 -19.66
N SER A 269 -7.47 -7.31 -19.95
CA SER A 269 -8.82 -6.72 -20.01
C SER A 269 -9.24 -5.96 -18.73
N SER A 270 -8.57 -6.19 -17.60
CA SER A 270 -8.82 -5.57 -16.30
C SER A 270 -7.69 -4.64 -15.79
N SER A 271 -6.55 -4.55 -16.48
CA SER A 271 -5.46 -3.63 -16.15
C SER A 271 -5.17 -2.72 -17.34
N GLY A 272 -5.13 -1.40 -17.12
CA GLY A 272 -4.80 -0.46 -18.20
C GLY A 272 -3.38 -0.70 -18.74
N SER A 273 -3.16 -0.44 -20.02
CA SER A 273 -1.80 -0.41 -20.59
C SER A 273 -1.07 0.86 -20.14
N PHE A 274 0.24 0.75 -19.91
CA PHE A 274 1.03 1.85 -19.38
C PHE A 274 2.47 1.84 -19.86
N TYR A 275 3.12 3.00 -19.82
CA TYR A 275 4.56 3.09 -20.01
C TYR A 275 5.27 2.98 -18.66
N SER A 276 6.21 2.05 -18.58
CA SER A 276 7.22 2.01 -17.54
C SER A 276 8.53 2.52 -18.11
N TYR A 277 9.36 3.10 -17.25
CA TYR A 277 10.67 3.59 -17.61
C TYR A 277 11.71 2.97 -16.68
N GLU A 278 12.91 2.71 -17.18
CA GLU A 278 14.02 2.15 -16.39
C GLU A 278 15.29 2.99 -16.54
N ILE A 279 16.05 3.12 -15.44
CA ILE A 279 17.41 3.67 -15.42
C ILE A 279 18.38 2.51 -15.28
N ASN A 280 19.36 2.47 -16.16
CA ASN A 280 20.46 1.52 -16.14
C ASN A 280 21.80 2.25 -16.03
N LEU A 281 22.75 1.67 -15.28
CA LEU A 281 24.16 2.03 -15.43
C LEU A 281 24.75 1.17 -16.54
N VAL A 282 25.42 1.79 -17.50
CA VAL A 282 26.17 1.11 -18.56
C VAL A 282 27.63 1.04 -18.14
N MET A 283 28.18 -0.17 -18.15
CA MET A 283 29.58 -0.42 -17.84
C MET A 283 30.45 -0.26 -19.10
N ARG A 284 31.76 -0.02 -18.93
CA ARG A 284 32.72 0.09 -20.06
C ARG A 284 32.76 -1.14 -20.96
N ASN A 285 32.43 -2.32 -20.43
CA ASN A 285 32.35 -3.55 -21.21
C ASN A 285 31.05 -3.65 -22.05
N GLY A 286 30.06 -2.77 -21.83
CA GLY A 286 28.74 -2.80 -22.49
C GLY A 286 27.66 -3.51 -21.67
N GLU A 287 28.03 -4.12 -20.53
CA GLU A 287 27.05 -4.69 -19.60
C GLU A 287 26.24 -3.58 -18.92
N ARG A 288 25.04 -3.95 -18.47
CA ARG A 288 24.10 -3.01 -17.89
C ARG A 288 23.63 -3.50 -16.53
N LEU A 289 23.48 -2.55 -15.60
CA LEU A 289 22.88 -2.80 -14.29
C LEU A 289 21.63 -1.94 -14.11
N ASN A 290 20.47 -2.58 -13.99
CA ASN A 290 19.21 -1.91 -13.67
C ASN A 290 19.24 -1.34 -12.25
N ILE A 291 18.95 -0.05 -12.15
CA ILE A 291 19.03 0.73 -10.92
C ILE A 291 17.66 0.97 -10.32
N MET A 292 16.70 1.35 -11.16
CA MET A 292 15.34 1.66 -10.75
C MET A 292 14.38 1.72 -11.92
N ASP A 293 13.11 1.49 -11.61
CA ASP A 293 11.98 1.59 -12.54
C ASP A 293 10.97 2.63 -12.02
N HIS A 294 10.41 3.42 -12.94
CA HIS A 294 9.41 4.46 -12.68
C HIS A 294 8.24 4.38 -13.66
N GLY A 295 7.04 4.71 -13.20
CA GLY A 295 5.86 4.91 -14.06
C GLY A 295 5.69 6.35 -14.59
N ALA A 296 6.61 7.26 -14.28
CA ALA A 296 6.50 8.68 -14.64
C ALA A 296 7.77 9.17 -15.36
N GLU A 297 7.60 9.58 -16.61
CA GLU A 297 8.68 10.00 -17.51
C GLU A 297 9.51 11.18 -16.97
N SER A 298 8.83 12.23 -16.49
CA SER A 298 9.53 13.41 -15.98
C SER A 298 10.44 13.06 -14.79
N TYR A 299 9.96 12.20 -13.90
CA TYR A 299 10.72 11.80 -12.70
C TYR A 299 11.93 10.95 -13.05
N ILE A 300 11.83 10.05 -14.03
CA ILE A 300 12.96 9.22 -14.40
C ILE A 300 14.05 10.02 -15.11
N ILE A 301 13.66 11.01 -15.92
CA ILE A 301 14.61 11.89 -16.61
C ILE A 301 15.39 12.73 -15.58
N GLU A 302 14.70 13.33 -14.61
CA GLU A 302 15.33 14.10 -13.52
C GLU A 302 16.29 13.25 -12.68
N ASP A 303 15.86 12.04 -12.32
CA ASP A 303 16.68 11.11 -11.54
C ASP A 303 17.91 10.63 -12.35
N ALA A 304 17.77 10.38 -13.66
CA ALA A 304 18.87 10.01 -14.55
C ALA A 304 19.91 11.13 -14.70
N HIS A 305 19.49 12.39 -14.91
CA HIS A 305 20.44 13.52 -14.98
C HIS A 305 21.11 13.79 -13.65
N SER A 306 20.38 13.67 -12.54
CA SER A 306 20.95 13.81 -11.20
C SER A 306 22.05 12.76 -10.97
N LEU A 307 21.81 11.52 -11.40
CA LEU A 307 22.78 10.43 -11.33
C LEU A 307 23.99 10.68 -12.24
N GLY A 308 23.75 11.06 -13.51
CA GLY A 308 24.82 11.35 -14.48
C GLY A 308 25.73 12.48 -14.03
N ARG A 309 25.18 13.59 -13.52
CA ARG A 309 25.96 14.70 -12.94
C ARG A 309 26.76 14.27 -11.71
N PHE A 310 26.15 13.45 -10.84
CA PHE A 310 26.82 12.97 -9.64
C PHE A 310 28.01 12.06 -9.97
N LEU A 311 27.85 11.22 -11.00
CA LEU A 311 28.88 10.29 -11.50
C LEU A 311 29.87 10.93 -12.48
N LYS A 312 29.52 12.07 -13.07
CA LYS A 312 30.23 12.74 -14.17
C LYS A 312 30.35 11.85 -15.42
N VAL A 313 29.26 11.23 -15.80
CA VAL A 313 29.15 10.38 -17.00
C VAL A 313 28.02 10.87 -17.89
N PRO A 314 28.08 10.60 -19.21
CA PRO A 314 27.00 10.96 -20.13
C PRO A 314 25.68 10.28 -19.77
N VAL A 315 24.58 10.92 -20.16
CA VAL A 315 23.23 10.38 -20.01
C VAL A 315 22.64 10.14 -21.40
N TRP A 316 22.39 8.88 -21.71
CA TRP A 316 21.81 8.46 -22.98
C TRP A 316 20.32 8.17 -22.88
N ASN A 317 19.60 8.47 -23.96
CA ASN A 317 18.15 8.35 -24.06
C ASN A 317 17.76 7.83 -25.46
N ARG A 318 16.83 6.87 -25.51
CA ARG A 318 16.08 6.49 -26.73
C ARG A 318 14.56 6.44 -26.54
N LEU A 319 14.01 7.19 -25.59
CA LEU A 319 12.59 7.31 -25.28
C LEU A 319 11.73 7.66 -26.51
N TYR A 320 12.26 8.48 -27.43
CA TYR A 320 11.51 8.97 -28.59
C TYR A 320 11.61 8.06 -29.83
N ALA A 321 12.57 7.14 -29.89
CA ALA A 321 12.72 6.22 -31.02
C ALA A 321 11.59 5.17 -31.05
N CYS A 322 11.05 4.80 -29.88
CA CYS A 322 10.03 3.74 -29.76
C CYS A 322 8.60 4.20 -30.11
N ARG A 323 8.30 5.52 -30.10
CA ARG A 323 6.97 6.05 -30.47
C ARG A 323 6.66 5.96 -31.96
N ILE A 324 7.69 5.93 -32.81
CA ILE A 324 7.53 5.87 -34.27
C ILE A 324 7.15 4.46 -34.73
N ILE A 325 7.49 3.42 -33.95
CA ILE A 325 7.23 2.02 -34.33
C ILE A 325 5.84 1.54 -33.88
N SER A 326 5.24 2.14 -32.84
CA SER A 326 3.91 1.76 -32.34
C SER A 326 2.74 2.50 -33.01
N SER A 327 3.02 3.38 -33.97
CA SER A 327 2.03 4.13 -34.75
C SER A 327 1.95 3.69 -36.22
N GLY A 328 2.60 2.58 -36.57
CA GLY A 328 2.55 1.93 -37.88
C GLY A 328 1.60 0.74 -37.93
#